data_AF-A0A2D4Q5Y3-F1
#
_entry.id   AF-A0A2D4Q5Y3-F1
#
_cell.length_a   1.000
_cell.length_b   1.000
_cell.length_c   1.000
_cell.angle_alpha   90.00
_cell.angle_beta   90.00
_cell.angle_gamma   90.00
#
_symmetry.space_group_name_H-M   'P 1'
#
loop_
_entity.id
_entity.type
_entity.pdbx_description
1 polymer ?
#
loop_
_entity_poly.entity_id
_entity_poly.type
_entity_poly.pdbx_seq_one_letter_code
_entity_poly.pdbx_strand_id
1 'polypeptide(L)'
;EQCAVGCTGPKHTDCLACLHFNHSGICELHCPPLMNYNPDTFEIMHNPNGRYTFGATCVPHCPYNYLAAEVGSCTLVCPQNSQEVSLGTMQKCEKCDSSCPEVCYGLGMDFLK
;
A
#
# COMPACT_ATOMS: atom_id res chain seq x y z
N GLU A 1 -19.53 -10.26 -4.83
CA GLU A 1 -18.37 -11.11 -4.50
C GLU A 1 -17.16 -10.33 -3.99
N GLN A 2 -17.14 -9.97 -2.70
CA GLN A 2 -15.92 -9.48 -2.00
C GLN A 2 -15.82 -10.01 -0.55
N CYS A 3 -16.75 -10.87 -0.14
CA CYS A 3 -16.75 -11.49 1.18
C CYS A 3 -15.95 -12.80 1.14
N ALA A 4 -15.13 -13.07 2.16
CA ALA A 4 -14.31 -14.28 2.23
C ALA A 4 -15.03 -15.48 2.85
N VAL A 5 -15.78 -15.24 3.94
CA VAL A 5 -16.36 -16.30 4.79
C VAL A 5 -17.88 -16.37 4.66
N GLY A 6 -18.53 -15.20 4.62
CA GLY A 6 -19.97 -15.07 4.58
C GLY A 6 -20.39 -13.61 4.79
N CYS A 7 -21.70 -13.37 4.75
CA CYS A 7 -22.28 -12.04 4.91
C CYS A 7 -23.59 -12.07 5.69
N THR A 8 -23.95 -10.95 6.30
CA THR A 8 -25.26 -10.72 6.94
C THR A 8 -26.26 -10.04 6.00
N GLY A 9 -25.85 -9.73 4.78
CA GLY A 9 -26.63 -9.02 3.77
C GLY A 9 -25.91 -9.00 2.42
N PRO A 10 -26.54 -8.46 1.36
CA PRO A 10 -26.00 -8.51 0.01
C PRO A 10 -24.92 -7.46 -0.27
N LYS A 11 -24.75 -6.43 0.58
CA LYS A 11 -23.79 -5.35 0.32
C LYS A 11 -22.38 -5.75 0.75
N HIS A 12 -21.37 -5.14 0.15
CA HIS A 12 -19.97 -5.35 0.54
C HIS A 12 -19.64 -4.86 1.96
N THR A 13 -20.50 -4.04 2.56
CA THR A 13 -20.45 -3.64 3.97
C THR A 13 -20.93 -4.71 4.93
N ASP A 14 -21.66 -5.69 4.41
CA ASP A 14 -22.33 -6.72 5.21
C ASP A 14 -21.48 -8.00 5.28
N CYS A 15 -20.26 -7.96 4.74
CA CYS A 15 -19.32 -9.08 4.81
C CYS A 15 -18.80 -9.26 6.25
N LEU A 16 -18.73 -10.50 6.71
CA LEU A 16 -18.09 -10.84 7.99
C LEU A 16 -16.57 -10.66 7.95
N ALA A 17 -15.97 -10.89 6.78
CA ALA A 17 -14.56 -10.64 6.49
C ALA A 17 -14.37 -10.36 5.00
N CYS A 18 -13.45 -9.47 4.66
CA CYS A 18 -13.12 -9.14 3.27
C CYS A 18 -12.18 -10.18 2.68
N LEU A 19 -12.40 -10.53 1.42
CA LEU A 19 -11.51 -11.42 0.67
C LEU A 19 -10.17 -10.75 0.35
N HIS A 20 -10.20 -9.46 0.03
CA HIS A 20 -9.01 -8.69 -0.35
C HIS A 20 -8.73 -7.59 0.66
N PHE A 21 -9.41 -6.43 0.53
CA PHE A 21 -9.14 -5.28 1.38
C PHE A 21 -10.40 -4.75 2.04
N ASN A 22 -10.25 -4.37 3.30
CA ASN A 22 -11.24 -3.60 4.04
C ASN A 22 -10.91 -2.10 3.92
N HIS A 23 -11.80 -1.37 3.27
CA HIS A 23 -11.77 0.08 3.19
C HIS A 23 -12.87 0.66 4.10
N SER A 24 -12.50 0.94 5.36
CA SER A 24 -13.42 1.56 6.34
C SER A 24 -14.76 0.84 6.51
N GLY A 25 -14.75 -0.49 6.48
CA GLY A 25 -15.93 -1.34 6.60
C GLY A 25 -16.52 -1.81 5.26
N ILE A 26 -16.01 -1.34 4.13
CA ILE A 26 -16.43 -1.78 2.80
C ILE A 26 -15.37 -2.75 2.25
N CYS A 27 -15.78 -3.94 1.81
CA CYS A 27 -14.87 -4.86 1.15
C CYS A 27 -14.66 -4.50 -0.33
N GLU A 28 -13.42 -4.24 -0.69
CA GLU A 28 -12.99 -3.83 -2.03
C GLU A 28 -11.88 -4.75 -2.55
N LEU A 29 -11.81 -4.90 -3.88
CA LEU A 29 -10.78 -5.70 -4.55
C LEU A 29 -9.40 -5.05 -4.46
N HIS A 30 -9.36 -3.71 -4.55
CA HIS A 30 -8.16 -2.90 -4.48
C HIS A 30 -8.46 -1.66 -3.67
N CYS A 31 -7.50 -1.20 -2.88
CA CYS A 31 -7.60 0.11 -2.26
C CYS A 31 -7.61 1.22 -3.31
N PRO A 32 -8.23 2.38 -3.03
CA PRO A 32 -8.19 3.54 -3.90
C PRO A 32 -6.75 3.90 -4.29
N PRO A 33 -6.42 4.02 -5.59
CA PRO A 33 -5.05 4.27 -6.03
C PRO A 33 -4.58 5.66 -5.57
N LEU A 34 -3.28 5.79 -5.28
CA LEU A 34 -2.68 7.05 -4.83
C LEU A 34 -2.58 8.10 -5.94
N MET A 35 -2.60 7.64 -7.19
CA MET A 35 -2.52 8.50 -8.37
C MET A 35 -3.65 8.12 -9.33
N ASN A 36 -4.32 9.12 -9.90
CA ASN A 36 -5.37 8.95 -10.89
C ASN A 36 -4.96 9.60 -12.20
N TYR A 37 -5.32 8.95 -13.31
CA TYR A 37 -5.17 9.56 -14.63
C TYR A 37 -6.30 10.56 -14.87
N ASN A 38 -5.93 11.80 -15.18
CA ASN A 38 -6.87 12.83 -15.62
C ASN A 38 -6.96 12.81 -17.16
N PRO A 39 -8.10 12.39 -17.74
CA PRO A 39 -8.24 12.31 -19.19
C PRO A 39 -8.30 13.68 -19.88
N ASP A 40 -8.63 14.76 -19.16
CA ASP A 40 -8.71 16.10 -19.74
C ASP A 40 -7.33 16.73 -19.94
N THR A 41 -6.41 16.51 -18.99
CA THR A 41 -5.03 17.02 -19.06
C THR A 41 -4.02 16.00 -19.56
N PHE A 42 -4.42 14.73 -19.67
CA PHE A 42 -3.53 13.60 -20.01
C PHE A 42 -2.39 13.39 -19.00
N GLU A 43 -2.61 13.77 -17.74
CA GLU A 43 -1.61 13.72 -16.67
C GLU A 43 -2.00 12.74 -15.56
N ILE A 44 -0.99 12.24 -14.85
CA ILE A 44 -1.16 11.46 -13.64
C ILE A 44 -1.16 12.41 -12.45
N MET A 45 -2.30 12.53 -11.77
CA MET A 45 -2.51 13.46 -10.66
C MET A 45 -2.65 12.71 -9.34
N HIS A 46 -2.26 13.37 -8.23
CA HIS A 46 -2.43 12.79 -6.90
C HIS A 46 -3.92 12.65 -6.53
N ASN A 47 -4.32 11.48 -6.05
CA ASN A 47 -5.67 11.21 -5.58
C ASN A 47 -5.79 11.53 -4.09
N PRO A 48 -6.56 12.55 -3.67
CA PRO A 48 -6.76 12.86 -2.25
C PRO A 48 -7.47 11.74 -1.47
N ASN A 49 -8.20 10.86 -2.18
CA ASN A 49 -8.84 9.69 -1.60
C ASN A 49 -7.97 8.43 -1.67
N GLY A 50 -6.73 8.55 -2.17
CA GLY A 50 -5.78 7.45 -2.23
C GLY A 50 -5.55 6.81 -0.87
N ARG A 51 -5.37 5.49 -0.86
CA ARG A 51 -5.08 4.72 0.35
C ARG A 51 -3.92 3.77 0.09
N TYR A 52 -3.12 3.56 1.12
CA TYR A 52 -2.10 2.51 1.12
C TYR A 52 -2.72 1.18 1.52
N THR A 53 -2.25 0.11 0.90
CA THR A 53 -2.53 -1.26 1.34
C THR A 53 -1.66 -1.60 2.55
N PHE A 54 -2.29 -2.04 3.63
CA PHE A 54 -1.62 -2.52 4.84
C PHE A 54 -2.26 -3.84 5.26
N GLY A 55 -1.57 -4.95 4.96
CA GLY A 55 -2.16 -6.29 5.07
C GLY A 55 -3.45 -6.40 4.24
N ALA A 56 -4.56 -6.70 4.89
CA ALA A 56 -5.89 -6.78 4.28
C ALA A 56 -6.75 -5.50 4.49
N THR A 57 -6.12 -4.34 4.71
CA THR A 57 -6.82 -3.08 5.00
C THR A 57 -6.29 -1.90 4.18
N CYS A 58 -7.14 -0.90 3.95
CA CYS A 58 -6.77 0.35 3.30
C CYS A 58 -6.61 1.46 4.33
N VAL A 59 -5.41 2.06 4.41
CA VAL A 59 -5.07 3.10 5.38
C VAL A 59 -4.66 4.41 4.70
N PRO A 60 -4.95 5.58 5.29
CA PRO A 60 -4.55 6.87 4.71
C PRO A 60 -3.03 7.10 4.80
N HIS A 61 -2.38 6.58 5.84
CA HIS A 61 -0.93 6.65 6.04
C HIS A 61 -0.43 5.31 6.56
N CYS A 62 0.79 4.94 6.19
CA CYS A 62 1.42 3.77 6.76
C CYS A 62 1.65 3.95 8.27
N PRO A 63 1.39 2.90 9.08
CA PRO A 63 1.66 2.94 10.51
C PRO A 63 3.13 3.21 10.84
N TYR A 64 3.42 3.56 12.09
CA TYR A 64 4.78 3.74 12.56
C TYR A 64 5.65 2.50 12.30
N ASN A 65 6.89 2.71 11.87
CA ASN A 65 7.87 1.70 11.40
C ASN A 65 7.55 1.00 10.07
N TYR A 66 6.51 1.44 9.34
CA TYR A 66 6.26 0.96 7.98
C TYR A 66 6.64 2.00 6.94
N LEU A 67 7.23 1.53 5.86
CA LEU A 67 7.67 2.32 4.72
C LEU A 67 6.55 2.39 3.69
N ALA A 68 6.25 3.59 3.21
CA ALA A 68 5.33 3.77 2.09
C ALA A 68 6.06 3.49 0.77
N ALA A 69 5.65 2.43 0.08
CA ALA A 69 6.15 2.08 -1.25
C ALA A 69 5.43 2.87 -2.35
N GLU A 70 6.12 3.10 -3.46
CA GLU A 70 5.59 3.80 -4.65
C GLU A 70 4.31 3.14 -5.20
N VAL A 71 4.23 1.81 -5.11
CA VAL A 71 3.07 1.00 -5.56
C VAL A 71 1.83 1.14 -4.66
N GLY A 72 1.88 1.97 -3.61
CA GLY A 72 0.76 2.20 -2.71
C GLY A 72 0.56 1.09 -1.68
N SER A 73 1.66 0.53 -1.18
CA SER A 73 1.65 -0.44 -0.08
C SER A 73 2.53 0.01 1.09
N CYS A 74 2.21 -0.48 2.27
CA CYS A 74 3.02 -0.35 3.47
C CYS A 74 3.89 -1.60 3.62
N THR A 75 5.21 -1.43 3.59
CA THR A 75 6.18 -2.53 3.64
C THR A 75 7.18 -2.32 4.78
N LEU A 76 7.79 -3.40 5.25
CA LEU A 76 8.92 -3.36 6.20
C LEU A 76 10.27 -3.22 5.48
N VAL A 77 10.33 -3.64 4.22
CA VAL A 77 11.55 -3.63 3.41
C VAL A 77 11.22 -3.05 2.05
N CYS A 78 12.04 -2.11 1.58
CA CYS A 78 11.86 -1.52 0.27
C CYS A 78 12.01 -2.57 -0.85
N PRO A 79 11.20 -2.50 -1.91
CA PRO A 79 11.30 -3.40 -3.04
C PRO A 79 12.67 -3.30 -3.73
N GLN A 80 13.01 -4.29 -4.56
CA GLN A 80 14.28 -4.29 -5.29
C GLN A 80 14.48 -2.99 -6.08
N ASN A 81 15.72 -2.52 -6.13
CA ASN A 81 16.12 -1.25 -6.76
C ASN A 81 15.49 0.01 -6.13
N SER A 82 15.09 -0.06 -4.86
CA SER A 82 14.68 1.10 -4.08
C SER A 82 15.35 1.16 -2.71
N GLN A 83 15.43 2.35 -2.15
CA GLN A 83 16.06 2.64 -0.86
C GLN A 83 15.08 3.36 0.06
N GLU A 84 15.30 3.21 1.36
CA GLU A 84 14.56 3.96 2.37
C GLU A 84 15.03 5.41 2.41
N VAL A 85 14.07 6.33 2.40
CA VAL A 85 14.30 7.77 2.51
C VAL A 85 13.32 8.36 3.52
N SER A 86 13.84 9.21 4.40
CA SER A 86 13.06 9.90 5.42
C SER A 86 12.70 11.30 4.94
N LEU A 87 11.43 11.52 4.60
CA LEU A 87 10.88 12.84 4.28
C LEU A 87 10.11 13.38 5.51
N GLY A 88 10.81 14.15 6.33
CA GLY A 88 10.24 14.68 7.58
C GLY A 88 9.94 13.55 8.57
N THR A 89 8.67 13.35 8.92
CA THR A 89 8.21 12.28 9.82
C THR A 89 7.81 10.99 9.10
N MET A 90 7.84 10.95 7.77
CA MET A 90 7.37 9.82 6.98
C MET A 90 8.53 9.13 6.26
N GLN A 91 8.65 7.82 6.45
CA GLN A 91 9.62 6.98 5.77
C GLN A 91 8.99 6.39 4.50
N LYS A 92 9.71 6.48 3.38
CA LYS A 92 9.27 6.05 2.06
C LYS A 92 10.33 5.23 1.36
N CYS A 93 9.91 4.44 0.38
CA CYS A 93 10.81 3.79 -0.56
C CYS A 93 10.87 4.59 -1.86
N GLU A 94 12.06 5.01 -2.26
CA GLU A 94 12.30 5.66 -3.54
C GLU A 94 13.23 4.82 -4.40
N LYS A 95 12.98 4.80 -5.71
CA LYS A 95 13.85 4.13 -6.67
C LYS A 95 15.24 4.76 -6.64
N CYS A 96 16.25 3.91 -6.75
CA CYS A 96 17.63 4.37 -6.87
C CYS A 96 17.86 4.88 -8.31
N ASP A 97 18.51 6.03 -8.46
CA ASP A 97 18.79 6.62 -9.79
C ASP A 97 19.74 5.75 -10.64
N SER A 98 20.59 4.95 -9.98
CA SER A 98 21.51 4.03 -10.63
C SER A 98 21.65 2.75 -9.80
N SER A 99 22.75 2.59 -9.08
CA SER A 99 22.92 1.52 -8.10
C SER A 99 22.34 1.94 -6.77
N CYS A 100 21.56 1.07 -6.13
CA CYS A 100 21.28 1.26 -4.72
C CYS A 100 22.56 1.08 -3.90
N PRO A 101 22.73 1.80 -2.79
CA PRO A 101 23.82 1.54 -1.87
C PRO A 101 23.73 0.13 -1.30
N GLU A 102 24.89 -0.50 -1.06
CA GLU A 102 24.92 -1.77 -0.36
C GLU A 102 24.46 -1.57 1.09
N VAL A 103 23.61 -2.47 1.55
CA VAL A 103 23.09 -2.47 2.91
C VAL A 103 23.46 -3.77 3.62
N CYS A 104 23.73 -3.67 4.91
CA CYS A 104 24.02 -4.83 5.74
C CYS A 104 22.71 -5.46 6.20
N TYR A 105 22.47 -6.70 5.77
CA TYR A 105 21.28 -7.46 6.20
C TYR A 105 21.55 -8.19 7.52
N GLY A 106 20.55 -8.17 8.41
CA GLY A 106 20.54 -9.02 9.59
C GLY A 106 20.24 -10.49 9.25
N LEU A 107 20.36 -11.36 10.24
CA LEU A 107 19.98 -12.77 10.08
C LEU A 107 18.47 -12.89 9.80
N GLY A 108 18.09 -13.75 8.87
CA GLY A 108 16.67 -14.01 8.54
C GLY A 108 16.02 -12.98 7.61
N MET A 109 16.79 -12.04 7.05
CA MET A 109 16.28 -11.07 6.08
C MET A 109 15.82 -11.72 4.77
N ASP A 110 16.35 -12.91 4.46
CA ASP A 110 16.03 -13.70 3.27
C ASP A 110 14.54 -14.08 3.19
N PHE A 111 13.84 -14.14 4.33
CA PHE A 111 12.41 -14.44 4.38
C PHE A 111 11.50 -13.23 4.10
N LEU A 112 12.07 -12.03 4.06
CA LEU A 112 11.33 -10.77 3.84
C LEU A 112 11.53 -10.20 2.43
N LYS A 113 12.41 -10.82 1.62
CA LYS A 113 12.78 -10.35 0.28
C LYS A 113 11.99 -11.05 -0.83
#